data_AF-A0A7S1Y202-F1
#
_entry.id   AF-A0A7S1Y202-F1
#
_cell.length_a   1.000
_cell.length_b   1.000
_cell.length_c   1.000
_cell.angle_alpha   90.00
_cell.angle_beta   90.00
_cell.angle_gamma   90.00
#
_symmetry.space_group_name_H-M   'P 1'
#
loop_
_entity.id
_entity.type
_entity.pdbx_description
1 polymer ?
#
loop_
_entity_poly.entity_id
_entity_poly.type
_entity_poly.pdbx_seq_one_letter_code
_entity_poly.pdbx_strand_id
1 'polypeptide(L)'
;CRFKKHRWHKKILKCNDPLVFSVGWRRFQSIPVFSTEDQNGRHRYLKYTPEHMHCFATFYGPQVPPNTGILAIKNMTGNLPGFRIAATGIALELDDSFRIVKKLKLVGTPSKIYRNTAFVSGMFNSDLEVSRFEGASIRTVSGIRGQIKKALREGQPGSFRATFEDKIIRSDIVFCRTWM
;
A
#
# COMPACT_ATOMS: atom_id res chain seq x y z
N CYS A 1 16.92 -0.88 2.40
CA CYS A 1 17.69 -0.15 3.43
C CYS A 1 16.77 0.37 4.54
N ARG A 2 17.28 0.64 5.75
CA ARG A 2 16.54 1.27 6.86
C ARG A 2 16.70 2.78 6.76
N PHE A 3 15.60 3.50 6.60
CA PHE A 3 15.61 4.90 6.20
C PHE A 3 14.75 5.74 7.15
N LYS A 4 15.17 6.96 7.45
CA LYS A 4 14.44 7.88 8.34
C LYS A 4 14.58 9.31 7.84
N LYS A 5 13.45 10.02 7.81
CA LYS A 5 13.42 11.47 7.55
C LYS A 5 14.28 12.20 8.57
N HIS A 6 15.11 13.13 8.11
CA HIS A 6 15.93 13.91 9.03
C HIS A 6 15.04 14.82 9.89
N ARG A 7 15.39 14.93 11.19
CA ARG A 7 14.61 15.68 12.19
C ARG A 7 14.38 17.15 11.80
N TRP A 8 15.39 17.79 11.22
CA TRP A 8 15.34 19.19 10.81
C TRP A 8 14.81 19.41 9.37
N HIS A 9 14.54 18.34 8.63
CA HIS A 9 13.94 18.48 7.31
C HIS A 9 12.43 18.69 7.45
N LYS A 10 11.94 19.84 6.95
CA LYS A 10 10.55 20.28 7.17
C LYS A 10 9.52 19.41 6.45
N LYS A 11 9.83 18.95 5.23
CA LYS A 11 8.87 18.22 4.38
C LYS A 11 8.97 16.72 4.58
N ILE A 12 7.84 16.02 4.56
CA ILE A 12 7.83 14.56 4.45
C ILE A 12 8.25 14.14 3.04
N LEU A 13 8.91 12.99 2.95
CA LEU A 13 9.35 12.44 1.68
C LEU A 13 8.24 11.57 1.10
N LYS A 14 7.92 11.81 -0.17
CA LYS A 14 6.92 11.04 -0.91
C LYS A 14 7.59 9.88 -1.62
N CYS A 15 6.92 8.74 -1.64
CA CYS A 15 7.35 7.58 -2.39
C CYS A 15 7.35 7.88 -3.89
N ASN A 16 8.33 7.35 -4.61
CA ASN A 16 8.55 7.59 -6.03
C ASN A 16 8.94 9.04 -6.41
N ASP A 17 9.24 9.90 -5.44
CA ASP A 17 9.90 11.19 -5.72
C ASP A 17 11.42 10.96 -5.85
N PRO A 18 12.10 11.55 -6.84
CA PRO A 18 13.54 11.41 -6.98
C PRO A 18 14.29 12.00 -5.79
N LEU A 19 15.29 11.27 -5.30
CA LEU A 19 16.23 11.73 -4.28
C LEU A 19 17.67 11.45 -4.73
N VAL A 20 18.57 12.36 -4.38
CA VAL A 20 20.01 12.17 -4.55
C VAL A 20 20.52 11.42 -3.33
N PHE A 21 20.97 10.19 -3.55
CA PHE A 21 21.58 9.35 -2.53
C PHE A 21 23.10 9.54 -2.57
N SER A 22 23.68 9.77 -1.40
CA SER A 22 25.11 9.68 -1.14
C SER A 22 25.35 8.38 -0.38
N VAL A 23 26.00 7.43 -1.03
CA VAL A 23 26.27 6.09 -0.49
C VAL A 23 27.73 5.75 -0.78
N GLY A 24 28.53 5.61 0.28
CA GLY A 24 29.98 5.49 0.14
C GLY A 24 30.55 6.66 -0.67
N TRP A 25 31.32 6.33 -1.71
CA TRP A 25 31.95 7.31 -2.61
C TRP A 25 31.02 7.85 -3.71
N ARG A 26 29.84 7.25 -3.89
CA ARG A 26 28.95 7.55 -5.03
C ARG A 26 27.81 8.47 -4.61
N ARG A 27 27.55 9.47 -5.46
CA ARG A 27 26.35 10.29 -5.43
C ARG A 27 25.56 10.02 -6.69
N PHE A 28 24.32 9.59 -6.55
CA PHE A 28 23.46 9.27 -7.69
C PHE A 28 22.01 9.58 -7.35
N GLN A 29 21.23 9.93 -8.37
CA GLN A 29 19.80 10.14 -8.23
C GLN A 29 19.09 8.82 -8.43
N SER A 30 18.18 8.48 -7.51
CA SER A 30 17.32 7.30 -7.64
C SER A 30 15.94 7.59 -7.08
N ILE A 31 15.00 6.70 -7.37
CA ILE A 31 13.59 6.84 -7.01
C ILE A 31 13.27 5.77 -5.96
N PRO A 32 13.20 6.13 -4.66
CA PRO A 32 12.91 5.17 -3.62
C PRO A 32 11.43 4.82 -3.52
N VAL A 33 11.20 3.53 -3.27
CA VAL A 33 9.95 2.97 -2.81
C VAL A 33 10.03 2.80 -1.30
N PHE A 34 9.09 3.40 -0.56
CA PHE A 34 9.02 3.27 0.89
C PHE A 34 8.07 2.14 1.30
N SER A 35 8.46 1.37 2.31
CA SER A 35 7.63 0.30 2.86
C SER A 35 7.79 0.16 4.38
N THR A 36 6.83 -0.49 5.01
CA THR A 36 6.87 -0.90 6.42
C THR A 36 6.61 -2.39 6.50
N GLU A 37 7.23 -3.04 7.47
CA GLU A 37 6.90 -4.44 7.78
C GLU A 37 5.61 -4.47 8.60
N ASP A 38 4.61 -5.19 8.10
CA ASP A 38 3.39 -5.51 8.86
C ASP A 38 3.65 -6.74 9.76
N GLN A 39 2.80 -6.97 10.77
CA GLN A 39 2.91 -8.10 11.72
C GLN A 39 3.01 -9.49 11.06
N ASN A 40 2.54 -9.62 9.82
CA ASN A 40 2.58 -10.86 9.05
C ASN A 40 3.88 -11.01 8.22
N GLY A 41 4.92 -10.21 8.50
CA GLY A 41 6.20 -10.22 7.75
C GLY A 41 6.08 -9.70 6.31
N ARG A 42 5.02 -8.95 5.98
CA ARG A 42 4.81 -8.39 4.64
C ARG A 42 5.34 -6.98 4.57
N HIS A 43 6.11 -6.65 3.53
CA HIS A 43 6.52 -5.27 3.25
C HIS A 43 5.38 -4.51 2.59
N ARG A 44 4.63 -3.76 3.39
CA ARG A 44 3.53 -2.93 2.92
C ARG A 44 4.03 -1.58 2.43
N TYR A 45 3.64 -1.23 1.21
CA TYR A 45 3.92 0.05 0.57
C TYR A 45 3.41 1.25 1.40
N LEU A 46 4.25 2.29 1.51
CA LEU A 46 3.92 3.57 2.12
C LEU A 46 3.93 4.67 1.06
N LYS A 47 2.92 5.55 1.10
CA LYS A 47 2.88 6.74 0.23
C LYS A 47 3.91 7.80 0.63
N TYR A 48 4.20 7.88 1.93
CA TYR A 48 5.11 8.86 2.53
C TYR A 48 5.95 8.22 3.61
N THR A 49 7.13 8.79 3.87
CA THR A 49 7.93 8.43 5.04
C THR A 49 7.22 8.84 6.33
N PRO A 50 7.22 8.01 7.39
CA PRO A 50 6.77 8.42 8.71
C PRO A 50 7.69 9.51 9.28
N GLU A 51 7.17 10.44 10.07
CA GLU A 51 7.92 11.63 10.49
C GLU A 51 9.04 11.34 11.48
N HIS A 52 8.79 10.45 12.44
CA HIS A 52 9.71 10.18 13.55
C HIS A 52 10.14 8.70 13.63
N MET A 53 9.74 7.89 12.66
CA MET A 53 9.99 6.46 12.62
C MET A 53 10.96 6.09 11.49
N HIS A 54 11.60 4.92 11.61
CA HIS A 54 12.30 4.31 10.50
C HIS A 54 11.30 3.58 9.60
N CYS A 55 11.49 3.68 8.30
CA CYS A 55 10.81 2.84 7.30
C CYS A 55 11.86 2.09 6.47
N PHE A 56 11.42 1.12 5.70
CA PHE A 56 12.26 0.53 4.67
C PHE A 56 12.20 1.43 3.43
N ALA A 57 13.34 1.60 2.77
CA ALA A 57 13.42 2.21 1.46
C ALA A 57 14.16 1.25 0.52
N THR A 58 13.55 1.01 -0.63
CA THR A 58 14.09 0.19 -1.72
C THR A 58 14.29 1.09 -2.92
N PHE A 59 15.48 1.10 -3.48
CA PHE A 59 15.80 1.89 -4.65
C PHE A 59 16.86 1.16 -5.46
N TYR A 60 16.89 1.41 -6.76
CA TYR A 60 17.92 0.86 -7.64
C TYR A 60 19.19 1.72 -7.55
N GLY A 61 20.35 1.07 -7.45
CA GLY A 61 21.63 1.74 -7.30
C GLY A 61 22.81 0.78 -7.15
N PRO A 62 24.05 1.30 -7.04
CA PRO A 62 25.24 0.49 -6.83
C PRO A 62 25.16 -0.29 -5.52
N GLN A 63 25.59 -1.55 -5.56
CA GLN A 63 25.64 -2.42 -4.39
C GLN A 63 26.71 -1.94 -3.40
N VAL A 64 26.36 -1.93 -2.11
CA VAL A 64 27.25 -1.55 -1.02
C VAL A 64 27.10 -2.52 0.14
N PRO A 65 28.16 -2.81 0.91
CA PRO A 65 28.07 -3.74 2.04
C PRO A 65 26.95 -3.34 3.01
N PRO A 66 26.26 -4.33 3.63
CA PRO A 66 25.35 -4.09 4.75
C PRO A 66 25.99 -3.22 5.83
N ASN A 67 25.17 -2.48 6.57
CA ASN A 67 25.58 -1.51 7.59
C ASN A 67 26.32 -0.26 7.07
N THR A 68 26.39 -0.04 5.76
CA THR A 68 26.90 1.21 5.19
C THR A 68 25.92 2.37 5.42
N GLY A 69 26.44 3.53 5.85
CA GLY A 69 25.65 4.75 6.02
C GLY A 69 25.17 5.34 4.70
N ILE A 70 23.92 5.79 4.66
CA ILE A 70 23.26 6.41 3.51
C ILE A 70 22.75 7.79 3.91
N LEU A 71 22.97 8.78 3.04
CA LEU A 71 22.43 10.11 3.17
C LEU A 71 21.61 10.45 1.93
N ALA A 72 20.45 11.07 2.09
CA ALA A 72 19.59 11.46 0.98
C ALA A 72 19.31 12.97 1.00
N ILE A 73 19.36 13.58 -0.18
CA ILE A 73 19.15 15.01 -0.41
C ILE A 73 18.09 15.16 -1.50
N LYS A 74 17.13 16.07 -1.32
CA LYS A 74 16.09 16.32 -2.33
C LYS A 74 16.59 17.24 -3.44
N ASN A 75 17.17 18.39 -3.07
CA ASN A 75 17.65 19.40 -4.01
C ASN A 75 19.12 19.73 -3.73
N MET A 76 19.93 19.78 -4.79
CA MET A 76 21.35 20.13 -4.71
C MET A 76 21.63 21.61 -5.00
N THR A 77 20.61 22.40 -5.32
CA THR A 77 20.77 23.82 -5.67
C THR A 77 21.14 24.67 -4.45
N GLY A 78 22.00 25.67 -4.65
CA GLY A 78 22.58 26.50 -3.58
C GLY A 78 21.61 27.50 -2.94
N ASN A 79 20.54 27.88 -3.64
CA ASN A 79 19.67 29.00 -3.26
C ASN A 79 18.44 28.61 -2.43
N LEU A 80 18.48 27.47 -1.72
CA LEU A 80 17.34 27.02 -0.92
C LEU A 80 17.54 27.38 0.56
N PRO A 81 16.66 28.21 1.15
CA PRO A 81 16.70 28.48 2.58
C PRO A 81 16.29 27.22 3.36
N GLY A 82 17.15 26.76 4.26
CA GLY A 82 16.85 25.69 5.23
C GLY A 82 17.72 24.43 5.12
N PHE A 83 17.37 23.44 5.94
CA PHE A 83 18.13 22.20 6.09
C PHE A 83 17.95 21.26 4.89
N ARG A 84 19.06 20.96 4.20
CA ARG A 84 19.05 20.27 2.89
C ARG A 84 19.01 18.75 2.96
N ILE A 85 19.64 18.16 3.97
CA ILE A 85 19.65 16.70 4.13
C ILE A 85 18.22 16.27 4.47
N ALA A 86 17.63 15.49 3.57
CA ALA A 86 16.23 15.13 3.67
C ALA A 86 16.03 13.90 4.57
N ALA A 87 16.94 12.95 4.48
CA ALA A 87 16.88 11.71 5.24
C ALA A 87 18.25 11.06 5.42
N THR A 88 18.32 10.19 6.41
CA THR A 88 19.48 9.39 6.79
C THR A 88 19.06 7.93 6.87
N GLY A 89 19.95 7.02 6.53
CA GLY A 89 19.66 5.59 6.57
C GLY A 89 20.90 4.73 6.65
N ILE A 90 20.66 3.43 6.70
CA ILE A 90 21.69 2.39 6.75
C ILE A 90 21.30 1.29 5.76
N ALA A 91 22.25 0.84 4.95
CA ALA A 91 22.07 -0.32 4.07
C ALA A 91 21.82 -1.57 4.92
N LEU A 92 20.77 -2.35 4.59
CA LEU A 92 20.45 -3.58 5.33
C LEU A 92 20.82 -4.80 4.51
N GLU A 93 20.20 -4.91 3.35
CA GLU A 93 20.26 -6.08 2.48
C GLU A 93 20.32 -5.62 1.02
N LEU A 94 20.92 -6.47 0.19
CA LEU A 94 21.08 -6.31 -1.24
C LEU A 94 20.37 -7.49 -1.89
N ASP A 95 19.36 -7.19 -2.71
CA ASP A 95 18.65 -8.20 -3.48
C ASP A 95 18.33 -7.60 -4.86
N ASP A 96 18.17 -8.46 -5.86
CA ASP A 96 17.73 -8.09 -7.20
C ASP A 96 16.22 -7.81 -7.22
N SER A 97 15.46 -8.54 -6.40
CA SER A 97 14.00 -8.43 -6.35
C SER A 97 13.49 -8.17 -4.93
N PHE A 98 12.58 -7.21 -4.78
CA PHE A 98 11.94 -6.93 -3.48
C PHE A 98 10.43 -7.09 -3.58
N ARG A 99 9.87 -7.96 -2.74
CA ARG A 99 8.42 -8.19 -2.70
C ARG A 99 7.71 -7.15 -1.82
N ILE A 100 7.43 -5.99 -2.39
CA ILE A 100 6.65 -4.92 -1.77
C ILE A 100 5.20 -5.01 -2.24
N VAL A 101 4.25 -5.04 -1.31
CA VAL A 101 2.81 -5.13 -1.61
C VAL A 101 2.08 -3.86 -1.20
N LYS A 102 1.14 -3.42 -2.02
CA LYS A 102 0.23 -2.33 -1.78
C LYS A 102 -1.17 -2.86 -1.52
N LYS A 103 -1.79 -2.34 -0.46
CA LYS A 103 -3.16 -2.70 -0.11
C LYS A 103 -4.13 -2.05 -1.10
N LEU A 104 -4.98 -2.87 -1.72
CA LEU A 104 -6.11 -2.44 -2.55
C LEU A 104 -7.41 -2.77 -1.82
N LYS A 105 -8.40 -1.91 -1.95
CA LYS A 105 -9.77 -2.18 -1.49
C LYS A 105 -10.69 -2.15 -2.70
N LEU A 106 -11.28 -3.28 -3.03
CA LEU A 106 -12.40 -3.32 -3.97
C LEU A 106 -13.65 -2.96 -3.18
N VAL A 107 -14.48 -2.09 -3.71
CA VAL A 107 -15.61 -1.49 -3.00
C VAL A 107 -16.89 -1.75 -3.77
N GLY A 108 -17.95 -2.16 -3.09
CA GLY A 108 -19.27 -2.34 -3.66
C GLY A 108 -20.37 -1.87 -2.73
N THR A 109 -21.57 -1.72 -3.28
CA THR A 109 -22.76 -1.27 -2.56
C THR A 109 -23.82 -2.37 -2.54
N PRO A 110 -24.56 -2.53 -1.43
CA PRO A 110 -25.63 -3.51 -1.35
C PRO A 110 -26.87 -3.03 -2.12
N SER A 111 -27.39 -3.87 -3.01
CA SER A 111 -28.58 -3.57 -3.83
C SER A 111 -29.86 -4.12 -3.19
N LYS A 112 -29.88 -5.40 -2.84
CA LYS A 112 -30.98 -6.07 -2.13
C LYS A 112 -30.45 -6.77 -0.88
N ILE A 113 -31.12 -6.57 0.24
CA ILE A 113 -30.70 -7.05 1.56
C ILE A 113 -31.78 -7.95 2.12
N TYR A 114 -31.38 -9.14 2.55
CA TYR A 114 -32.18 -10.10 3.31
C TYR A 114 -31.63 -10.18 4.73
N ARG A 115 -31.95 -11.24 5.49
CA ARG A 115 -31.52 -11.38 6.88
C ARG A 115 -29.99 -11.52 6.99
N ASN A 116 -29.40 -12.55 6.40
CA ASN A 116 -27.96 -12.82 6.44
C ASN A 116 -27.33 -12.85 5.04
N THR A 117 -28.10 -12.55 4.01
CA THR A 117 -27.63 -12.51 2.62
C THR A 117 -27.89 -11.13 2.04
N ALA A 118 -27.00 -10.70 1.15
CA ALA A 118 -27.22 -9.51 0.38
C ALA A 118 -26.65 -9.68 -1.03
N PHE A 119 -27.27 -8.98 -1.98
CA PHE A 119 -26.72 -8.79 -3.32
C PHE A 119 -25.91 -7.51 -3.33
N VAL A 120 -24.70 -7.59 -3.87
CA VAL A 120 -23.75 -6.47 -3.93
C VAL A 120 -23.44 -6.19 -5.40
N SER A 121 -23.47 -4.91 -5.75
CA SER A 121 -23.21 -4.39 -7.10
C SER A 121 -22.08 -3.35 -7.07
N GLY A 122 -21.45 -3.11 -8.23
CA GLY A 122 -20.44 -2.06 -8.40
C GLY A 122 -19.04 -2.39 -7.85
N MET A 123 -18.80 -3.61 -7.36
CA MET A 123 -17.46 -4.07 -6.95
C MET A 123 -16.65 -4.68 -8.09
N PHE A 124 -17.33 -5.33 -9.02
CA PHE A 124 -16.77 -6.01 -10.19
C PHE A 124 -17.56 -5.59 -11.42
N ASN A 125 -16.94 -5.73 -12.59
CA ASN A 125 -17.57 -5.40 -13.87
C ASN A 125 -18.09 -6.63 -14.61
N SER A 126 -17.61 -7.83 -14.28
CA SER A 126 -17.98 -9.07 -14.96
C SER A 126 -18.15 -10.26 -14.02
N ASP A 127 -18.93 -11.25 -14.44
CA ASP A 127 -19.16 -12.47 -13.68
C ASP A 127 -17.90 -13.35 -13.61
N LEU A 128 -17.00 -13.21 -14.58
CA LEU A 128 -15.69 -13.86 -14.58
C LEU A 128 -14.81 -13.34 -13.44
N GLU A 129 -14.82 -12.02 -13.20
CA GLU A 129 -14.13 -11.43 -12.05
C GLU A 129 -14.73 -11.94 -10.74
N VAL A 130 -16.06 -11.94 -10.62
CA VAL A 130 -16.74 -12.47 -9.42
C VAL A 130 -16.35 -13.92 -9.16
N SER A 131 -16.32 -14.75 -10.19
CA SER A 131 -15.98 -16.18 -10.08
C SER A 131 -14.53 -16.39 -9.60
N ARG A 132 -13.60 -15.52 -9.98
CA ARG A 132 -12.22 -15.52 -9.45
C ARG A 132 -12.15 -15.16 -7.97
N PHE A 133 -13.08 -14.33 -7.50
CA PHE A 133 -13.18 -13.90 -6.10
C PHE A 133 -14.26 -14.68 -5.32
N GLU A 134 -14.74 -15.80 -5.84
CA GLU A 134 -15.69 -16.66 -5.13
C GLU A 134 -15.04 -17.21 -3.85
N GLY A 135 -15.78 -17.19 -2.75
CA GLY A 135 -15.26 -17.59 -1.44
C GLY A 135 -14.38 -16.54 -0.74
N ALA A 136 -14.08 -15.39 -1.38
CA ALA A 136 -13.27 -14.35 -0.77
C ALA A 136 -13.95 -13.72 0.46
N SER A 137 -13.15 -13.37 1.46
CA SER A 137 -13.62 -12.69 2.68
C SER A 137 -13.86 -11.20 2.41
N ILE A 138 -15.05 -10.73 2.73
CA ILE A 138 -15.46 -9.33 2.62
C ILE A 138 -15.85 -8.78 4.00
N ARG A 139 -15.81 -7.46 4.15
CA ARG A 139 -16.28 -6.78 5.36
C ARG A 139 -17.03 -5.52 4.99
N THR A 140 -18.00 -5.14 5.81
CA THR A 140 -18.62 -3.82 5.74
C THR A 140 -17.81 -2.79 6.54
N VAL A 141 -18.06 -1.49 6.30
CA VAL A 141 -17.51 -0.40 7.13
C VAL A 141 -17.96 -0.54 8.58
N SER A 142 -19.18 -1.03 8.81
CA SER A 142 -19.75 -1.35 10.11
C SER A 142 -19.11 -2.56 10.82
N GLY A 143 -18.14 -3.22 10.19
CA GLY A 143 -17.34 -4.29 10.81
C GLY A 143 -17.90 -5.71 10.63
N ILE A 144 -19.08 -5.86 10.03
CA ILE A 144 -19.72 -7.16 9.79
C ILE A 144 -18.90 -7.95 8.77
N ARG A 145 -18.54 -9.19 9.11
CA ARG A 145 -17.79 -10.07 8.22
C ARG A 145 -18.75 -10.80 7.28
N GLY A 146 -18.27 -11.10 6.08
CA GLY A 146 -19.02 -11.86 5.11
C GLY A 146 -18.13 -12.58 4.11
N GLN A 147 -18.78 -13.31 3.20
CA GLN A 147 -18.13 -14.09 2.16
C GLN A 147 -18.88 -13.94 0.83
N ILE A 148 -18.12 -13.81 -0.26
CA ILE A 148 -18.66 -13.87 -1.62
C ILE A 148 -19.09 -15.31 -1.92
N LYS A 149 -20.33 -15.50 -2.37
CA LYS A 149 -20.88 -16.84 -2.66
C LYS A 149 -20.98 -17.17 -4.14
N LYS A 150 -21.67 -16.37 -4.95
CA LYS A 150 -21.85 -16.69 -6.38
C LYS A 150 -22.20 -15.45 -7.18
N ALA A 151 -21.76 -15.39 -8.43
CA ALA A 151 -22.23 -14.39 -9.40
C ALA A 151 -23.74 -14.52 -9.66
N LEU A 152 -24.39 -13.39 -9.88
CA LEU A 152 -25.79 -13.33 -10.26
C LEU A 152 -25.91 -13.34 -11.78
N ARG A 153 -26.72 -14.26 -12.33
CA ARG A 153 -27.05 -14.29 -13.77
C ARG A 153 -28.05 -13.18 -14.14
N GLU A 154 -28.89 -12.79 -13.18
CA GLU A 154 -29.91 -11.75 -13.35
C GLU A 154 -29.53 -10.55 -12.47
N GLY A 155 -29.13 -9.45 -13.11
CA GLY A 155 -28.70 -8.23 -12.44
C GLY A 155 -27.76 -7.40 -13.32
N GLN A 156 -27.15 -6.37 -12.73
CA GLN A 156 -26.04 -5.68 -13.38
C GLN A 156 -24.83 -6.64 -13.49
N PRO A 157 -24.08 -6.60 -14.60
CA PRO A 157 -22.92 -7.47 -14.77
C PRO A 157 -21.92 -7.27 -13.62
N GLY A 158 -21.37 -8.38 -13.08
CA GLY A 158 -20.48 -8.32 -11.92
C GLY A 158 -21.18 -8.20 -10.57
N SER A 159 -22.51 -8.27 -10.53
CA SER A 159 -23.26 -8.40 -9.27
C SER A 159 -23.12 -9.79 -8.69
N PHE A 160 -23.08 -9.89 -7.37
CA PHE A 160 -22.90 -11.17 -6.70
C PHE A 160 -23.71 -11.29 -5.41
N ARG A 161 -23.98 -12.53 -5.03
CA ARG A 161 -24.54 -12.89 -3.73
C ARG A 161 -23.44 -13.03 -2.71
N ALA A 162 -23.61 -12.35 -1.57
CA ALA A 162 -22.78 -12.48 -0.39
C ALA A 162 -23.61 -12.92 0.82
N THR A 163 -22.96 -13.63 1.73
CA THR A 163 -23.47 -13.96 3.07
C THR A 163 -22.70 -13.17 4.12
N PHE A 164 -23.41 -12.63 5.11
CA PHE A 164 -22.86 -11.85 6.21
C PHE A 164 -23.24 -12.48 7.57
N GLU A 165 -22.46 -12.18 8.60
CA GLU A 165 -22.74 -12.61 9.98
C GLU A 165 -24.06 -12.04 10.52
N ASP A 166 -24.37 -10.78 10.16
CA ASP A 166 -25.58 -10.07 10.57
C ASP A 166 -26.15 -9.25 9.41
N LYS A 167 -27.37 -8.74 9.59
CA LYS A 167 -28.09 -7.93 8.61
C LYS A 167 -27.39 -6.58 8.40
N ILE A 168 -26.91 -6.37 7.17
CA ILE A 168 -26.29 -5.10 6.76
C ILE A 168 -27.33 -4.02 6.47
N ILE A 169 -26.89 -2.75 6.45
CA ILE A 169 -27.76 -1.60 6.14
C ILE A 169 -27.55 -1.19 4.68
N ARG A 170 -28.56 -0.58 4.04
CA ARG A 170 -28.48 -0.13 2.64
C ARG A 170 -27.41 0.94 2.40
N SER A 171 -27.08 1.72 3.43
CA SER A 171 -26.01 2.74 3.41
C SER A 171 -24.61 2.17 3.64
N ASP A 172 -24.48 0.87 3.96
CA ASP A 172 -23.17 0.28 4.20
C ASP A 172 -22.37 0.14 2.90
N ILE A 173 -21.07 0.35 3.04
CA ILE A 173 -20.11 0.07 1.98
C ILE A 173 -19.44 -1.27 2.27
N VAL A 174 -19.52 -2.19 1.31
CA VAL A 174 -18.86 -3.49 1.37
C VAL A 174 -17.49 -3.36 0.71
N PHE A 175 -16.44 -3.89 1.35
CA PHE A 175 -15.13 -3.92 0.73
C PHE A 175 -14.45 -5.28 0.85
N CYS A 176 -13.69 -5.64 -0.20
CA CYS A 176 -12.75 -6.75 -0.21
C CYS A 176 -11.32 -6.18 -0.05
N ARG A 177 -10.54 -6.71 0.89
CA ARG A 177 -9.14 -6.29 1.10
C ARG A 177 -8.23 -7.22 0.30
N THR A 178 -7.53 -6.66 -0.70
CA THR A 178 -6.58 -7.37 -1.53
C THR A 178 -5.20 -6.71 -1.47
N TRP A 179 -4.20 -7.41 -1.99
CA TRP A 179 -2.80 -6.98 -2.00
C TRP A 179 -2.27 -7.12 -3.43
N MET A 180 -1.62 -6.08 -3.93
CA MET A 180 -0.99 -6.04 -5.25
C MET A 180 0.46 -5.58 -5.13
#